data_AF-A0A970PY53-F1
#
_entry.id   AF-A0A970PY53-F1
#
_cell.length_a   1.000
_cell.length_b   1.000
_cell.length_c   1.000
_cell.angle_alpha   90.00
_cell.angle_beta   90.00
_cell.angle_gamma   90.00
#
_symmetry.space_group_name_H-M   'P 1'
#
loop_
_entity.id
_entity.type
_entity.pdbx_description
1 polymer ?
#
loop_
_entity_poly.entity_id
_entity_poly.type
_entity_poly.pdbx_seq_one_letter_code
_entity_poly.pdbx_strand_id
1 'polypeptide(L)'
;MESYQMSQEPLTFKKLSKLENLLPCKWEKLIDLLVSGNLANLLNRKGIEVHFTSVKMSGMYNKRQFEFDIIAQNDKETVVVEVKTTLRPEDIKDFIEDLKQFKDMMPSYKNNRIIGAVAYLEAVSGAQSLAEKSGLYVIKATGSSASIINSDEFSPKLW
;
A
#
# COMPACT_ATOMS: atom_id res chain seq x y z
N MET A 1 -32.16 41.54 -9.28
CA MET A 1 -30.97 40.83 -8.75
C MET A 1 -31.42 40.09 -7.51
N GLU A 2 -31.76 38.81 -7.64
CA GLU A 2 -32.05 37.94 -6.49
C GLU A 2 -30.73 37.52 -5.84
N SER A 3 -30.53 37.91 -4.59
CA SER A 3 -29.41 37.46 -3.77
C SER A 3 -29.68 36.04 -3.29
N TYR A 4 -28.93 35.07 -3.82
CA TYR A 4 -28.93 33.69 -3.36
C TYR A 4 -28.38 33.62 -1.93
N GLN A 5 -29.25 33.52 -0.92
CA GLN A 5 -28.83 33.18 0.44
C GLN A 5 -28.54 31.68 0.50
N MET A 6 -27.26 31.34 0.51
CA MET A 6 -26.80 29.97 0.76
C MET A 6 -27.05 29.63 2.24
N SER A 7 -28.09 28.83 2.51
CA SER A 7 -28.38 28.32 3.84
C SER A 7 -27.26 27.37 4.29
N GLN A 8 -26.38 27.84 5.16
CA GLN A 8 -25.43 26.99 5.88
C GLN A 8 -26.21 26.23 6.96
N GLU A 9 -26.86 25.12 6.61
CA GLU A 9 -27.39 24.21 7.63
C GLU A 9 -26.21 23.67 8.46
N PRO A 10 -26.17 23.87 9.79
CA PRO A 10 -25.11 23.31 10.61
C PRO A 10 -25.14 21.79 10.51
N LEU A 11 -24.02 21.19 10.10
CA LEU A 11 -23.88 19.74 10.04
C LEU A 11 -24.16 19.16 11.43
N THR A 12 -25.22 18.38 11.55
CA THR A 12 -25.61 17.76 12.82
C THR A 12 -24.55 16.75 13.27
N PHE A 13 -24.29 16.63 14.57
CA PHE A 13 -23.29 15.71 15.15
C PHE A 13 -23.41 14.27 14.61
N LYS A 14 -24.64 13.80 14.37
CA LYS A 14 -24.93 12.48 13.77
C LYS A 14 -24.54 12.37 12.28
N LYS A 15 -24.58 13.48 11.53
CA LYS A 15 -24.07 13.54 10.14
C LYS A 15 -22.54 13.62 10.14
N LEU A 16 -21.94 14.36 11.08
CA LEU A 16 -20.48 14.47 11.24
C LEU A 16 -19.85 13.12 11.57
N SER A 17 -20.36 12.41 12.58
CA SER A 17 -19.83 11.08 12.94
C SER A 17 -20.01 10.05 11.82
N LYS A 18 -21.09 10.16 11.04
CA LYS A 18 -21.31 9.29 9.87
C LYS A 18 -20.36 9.65 8.71
N LEU A 19 -19.99 10.92 8.55
CA LEU A 19 -18.96 11.36 7.60
C LEU A 19 -17.58 10.88 8.04
N GLU A 20 -17.22 11.05 9.32
CA GLU A 20 -15.96 10.60 9.91
C GLU A 20 -15.72 9.11 9.65
N ASN A 21 -16.74 8.26 9.78
CA ASN A 21 -16.63 6.82 9.49
C ASN A 21 -16.44 6.49 8.00
N LEU A 22 -16.84 7.38 7.09
CA LEU A 22 -16.70 7.21 5.64
C LEU A 22 -15.39 7.77 5.09
N LEU A 23 -14.66 8.56 5.89
CA LEU A 23 -13.39 9.17 5.50
C LEU A 23 -12.24 8.14 5.43
N PRO A 24 -12.03 7.23 6.40
CA PRO A 24 -10.91 6.28 6.38
C PRO A 24 -10.79 5.49 5.07
N CYS A 25 -11.88 4.87 4.62
CA CYS A 25 -11.90 4.09 3.38
C CYS A 25 -11.60 4.97 2.13
N LYS A 26 -12.01 6.24 2.15
CA LYS A 26 -11.70 7.18 1.06
C LYS A 26 -10.23 7.62 1.09
N TRP A 27 -9.63 7.74 2.28
CA TRP A 27 -8.22 8.06 2.44
C TRP A 27 -7.33 6.90 2.03
N GLU A 28 -7.66 5.67 2.42
CA GLU A 28 -6.97 4.46 1.94
C GLU A 28 -6.98 4.41 0.41
N LYS A 29 -8.16 4.55 -0.21
CA LYS A 29 -8.27 4.59 -1.68
C LYS A 29 -7.46 5.72 -2.32
N LEU A 30 -7.39 6.89 -1.69
CA LEU A 30 -6.58 7.99 -2.20
C LEU A 30 -5.09 7.65 -2.16
N ILE A 31 -4.62 7.08 -1.05
CA ILE A 31 -3.21 6.70 -0.90
C ILE A 31 -2.86 5.57 -1.86
N ASP A 32 -3.74 4.58 -2.03
CA ASP A 32 -3.58 3.52 -3.04
C ASP A 32 -3.37 4.12 -4.43
N LEU A 33 -4.15 5.14 -4.80
CA LEU A 33 -4.04 5.85 -6.09
C LEU A 33 -2.74 6.66 -6.22
N LEU A 34 -2.33 7.35 -5.15
CA LEU A 34 -1.08 8.12 -5.14
C LEU A 34 0.14 7.20 -5.32
N VAL A 35 0.12 6.05 -4.65
CA VAL A 35 1.18 5.05 -4.71
C VAL A 35 1.16 4.37 -6.08
N SER A 36 0.03 3.77 -6.47
CA SER A 36 -0.09 3.02 -7.74
C SER A 36 0.19 3.87 -8.97
N GLY A 37 -0.16 5.17 -8.97
CA GLY A 37 0.06 6.06 -10.10
C GLY A 37 1.53 6.27 -10.49
N ASN A 38 2.47 6.13 -9.56
CA ASN A 38 3.91 6.25 -9.83
C ASN A 38 4.71 4.96 -9.51
N LEU A 39 4.05 3.92 -9.01
CA LEU A 39 4.70 2.70 -8.55
C LEU A 39 5.52 2.02 -9.64
N ALA A 40 4.97 1.87 -10.85
CA ALA A 40 5.68 1.26 -11.97
C ALA A 40 6.99 2.01 -12.27
N ASN A 41 6.97 3.33 -12.36
CA ASN A 41 8.16 4.14 -12.61
C ASN A 41 9.19 4.03 -11.47
N LEU A 42 8.73 3.96 -10.22
CA LEU A 42 9.60 3.79 -9.05
C LEU A 42 10.33 2.44 -9.08
N LEU A 43 9.60 1.38 -9.38
CA LEU A 43 10.13 0.02 -9.46
C LEU A 43 11.04 -0.17 -10.69
N ASN A 44 10.68 0.42 -11.84
CA ASN A 44 11.51 0.41 -13.04
C ASN A 44 12.90 1.04 -12.77
N ARG A 45 12.97 2.13 -11.99
CA ARG A 45 14.25 2.74 -11.57
C ARG A 45 15.08 1.84 -10.65
N LYS A 46 14.46 0.87 -9.98
CA LYS A 46 15.13 -0.16 -9.19
C LYS A 46 15.40 -1.45 -9.99
N GLY A 47 15.21 -1.41 -11.32
CA GLY A 47 15.52 -2.52 -12.22
C GLY A 47 14.40 -3.56 -12.36
N ILE A 48 13.22 -3.31 -11.79
CA ILE A 48 12.05 -4.18 -11.92
C ILE A 48 11.15 -3.58 -13.00
N GLU A 49 11.21 -4.13 -14.22
CA GLU A 49 10.40 -3.68 -15.34
C GLU A 49 8.94 -4.11 -15.16
N VAL A 50 8.08 -3.24 -14.65
CA VAL A 50 6.67 -3.54 -14.35
C VAL A 50 5.83 -3.53 -15.63
N HIS A 51 5.13 -4.64 -15.90
CA HIS A 51 4.19 -4.76 -17.03
C HIS A 51 2.74 -4.51 -16.61
N PHE A 52 2.37 -4.96 -15.40
CA PHE A 52 0.99 -4.91 -14.91
C PHE A 52 0.95 -4.44 -13.46
N THR A 53 -0.07 -3.64 -13.13
CA THR A 53 -0.44 -3.31 -11.76
C THR A 53 -1.89 -3.71 -11.50
N SER A 54 -2.16 -4.25 -10.32
CA SER A 54 -3.50 -4.60 -9.82
C SER A 54 -3.68 -4.00 -8.44
N VAL A 55 -4.87 -3.47 -8.15
CA VAL A 55 -5.21 -2.85 -6.87
C VAL A 55 -6.34 -3.63 -6.22
N LYS A 56 -6.28 -3.79 -4.88
CA LYS A 56 -7.27 -4.52 -4.06
C LYS A 56 -7.48 -5.95 -4.51
N MET A 57 -6.39 -6.71 -4.55
CA MET A 57 -6.43 -8.13 -4.88
C MET A 57 -6.83 -8.93 -3.63
N SER A 58 -8.09 -9.36 -3.58
CA SER A 58 -8.62 -10.13 -2.44
C SER A 58 -8.97 -11.57 -2.81
N GLY A 59 -8.94 -12.47 -1.83
CA GLY A 59 -9.32 -13.86 -2.01
C GLY A 59 -9.63 -14.57 -0.70
N MET A 60 -9.83 -15.88 -0.80
CA MET A 60 -10.06 -16.75 0.36
C MET A 60 -9.09 -17.93 0.31
N TYR A 61 -8.36 -18.14 1.40
CA TYR A 61 -7.42 -19.25 1.58
C TYR A 61 -7.59 -19.83 2.99
N ASN A 62 -7.72 -21.15 3.13
CA ASN A 62 -7.95 -21.82 4.41
C ASN A 62 -9.10 -21.21 5.26
N LYS A 63 -10.21 -20.82 4.60
CA LYS A 63 -11.37 -20.14 5.23
C LYS A 63 -11.05 -18.77 5.85
N ARG A 64 -9.88 -18.20 5.56
CA ARG A 64 -9.50 -16.84 5.91
C ARG A 64 -9.52 -15.97 4.66
N GLN A 65 -10.09 -14.78 4.78
CA GLN A 65 -10.01 -13.77 3.73
C GLN A 65 -8.62 -13.10 3.77
N PHE A 66 -8.05 -12.84 2.61
CA PHE A 66 -6.86 -12.00 2.46
C PHE A 66 -7.14 -10.89 1.46
N GLU A 67 -6.43 -9.76 1.60
CA GLU A 67 -6.43 -8.64 0.67
C GLU A 67 -4.99 -8.14 0.56
N PHE A 68 -4.54 -7.88 -0.67
CA PHE A 68 -3.30 -7.17 -0.96
C PHE A 68 -3.66 -5.86 -1.66
N ASP A 69 -3.15 -4.74 -1.13
CA ASP A 69 -3.54 -3.41 -1.61
C ASP A 69 -3.09 -3.18 -3.04
N ILE A 70 -1.82 -3.46 -3.37
CA ILE A 70 -1.29 -3.31 -4.72
C ILE A 70 -0.35 -4.47 -5.07
N ILE A 71 -0.49 -5.01 -6.26
CA ILE A 71 0.47 -5.95 -6.86
C ILE A 71 1.01 -5.32 -8.15
N ALA A 72 2.33 -5.22 -8.27
CA ALA A 72 3.02 -4.78 -9.48
C ALA A 72 3.93 -5.90 -9.98
N GLN A 73 3.85 -6.26 -11.26
CA GLN A 73 4.52 -7.48 -11.73
C GLN A 73 4.93 -7.46 -13.19
N ASN A 74 5.88 -8.34 -13.48
CA ASN A 74 6.21 -8.84 -14.82
C ASN A 74 6.24 -10.37 -14.80
N ASP A 75 6.80 -10.98 -15.84
CA ASP A 75 6.80 -12.42 -16.01
C ASP A 75 7.67 -13.17 -14.98
N LYS A 76 8.57 -12.46 -14.29
CA LYS A 76 9.56 -13.03 -13.35
C LYS A 76 9.39 -12.57 -11.91
N GLU A 77 8.98 -11.32 -11.71
CA GLU A 77 9.00 -10.63 -10.44
C GLU A 77 7.61 -10.09 -10.11
N THR A 78 7.22 -10.24 -8.85
CA THR A 78 5.96 -9.74 -8.32
C THR A 78 6.26 -8.96 -7.05
N VAL A 79 5.97 -7.67 -7.09
CA VAL A 79 6.07 -6.77 -5.94
C VAL A 79 4.70 -6.64 -5.31
N VAL A 80 4.55 -7.12 -4.08
CA VAL A 80 3.34 -6.98 -3.27
C VAL A 80 3.53 -5.77 -2.37
N VAL A 81 2.57 -4.84 -2.38
CA VAL A 81 2.63 -3.59 -1.63
C VAL A 81 1.46 -3.51 -0.66
N GLU A 82 1.77 -3.33 0.61
CA GLU A 82 0.81 -2.95 1.65
C GLU A 82 0.82 -1.43 1.85
N VAL A 83 -0.35 -0.81 1.93
CA VAL A 83 -0.52 0.64 2.05
C VAL A 83 -1.07 0.98 3.44
N LYS A 84 -0.41 1.91 4.15
CA LYS A 84 -0.84 2.40 5.47
C LYS A 84 -0.87 3.92 5.54
N THR A 85 -1.93 4.49 6.10
CA THR A 85 -1.91 5.93 6.42
C THR A 85 -0.82 6.24 7.45
N THR A 86 -0.73 5.44 8.51
CA THR A 86 0.34 5.52 9.52
C THR A 86 0.98 4.15 9.64
N LEU A 87 2.24 4.02 9.20
CA LEU A 87 3.00 2.78 9.27
C LEU A 87 3.55 2.55 10.68
N ARG A 88 3.29 1.37 11.22
CA ARG A 88 3.75 0.94 12.55
C ARG A 88 4.59 -0.35 12.47
N PRO A 89 5.44 -0.64 13.47
CA PRO A 89 6.22 -1.87 13.52
C PRO A 89 5.42 -3.17 13.45
N GLU A 90 4.21 -3.18 14.00
CA GLU A 90 3.26 -4.29 13.95
C GLU A 90 2.76 -4.56 12.53
N ASP A 91 2.44 -3.52 11.75
CA ASP A 91 2.00 -3.66 10.35
C ASP A 91 3.06 -4.39 9.52
N ILE A 92 4.35 -4.13 9.79
CA ILE A 92 5.46 -4.78 9.11
C ILE A 92 5.56 -6.26 9.47
N LYS A 93 5.34 -6.60 10.74
CA LYS A 93 5.39 -8.00 11.20
C LYS A 93 4.25 -8.80 10.59
N ASP A 94 3.04 -8.24 10.60
CA ASP A 94 1.86 -8.89 10.06
C ASP A 94 2.01 -9.10 8.55
N PHE A 95 2.44 -8.06 7.82
CA PHE A 95 2.65 -8.16 6.38
C PHE A 95 3.74 -9.18 6.00
N ILE A 96 4.78 -9.33 6.82
CA ILE A 96 5.81 -10.37 6.63
C ILE A 96 5.20 -11.79 6.73
N GLU A 97 4.26 -12.03 7.64
CA GLU A 97 3.58 -13.32 7.73
C GLU A 97 2.67 -13.59 6.52
N ASP A 98 2.07 -12.54 5.96
CA ASP A 98 1.28 -12.65 4.72
C ASP A 98 2.18 -12.95 3.51
N LEU A 99 3.35 -12.29 3.41
CA LEU A 99 4.33 -12.55 2.34
C LEU A 99 4.86 -13.99 2.37
N LYS A 100 5.12 -14.55 3.56
CA LYS A 100 5.54 -15.97 3.70
C LYS A 100 4.51 -16.95 3.17
N GLN A 101 3.23 -16.61 3.25
CA GLN A 101 2.11 -17.44 2.80
C GLN A 101 1.63 -17.06 1.39
N PHE A 102 2.25 -16.06 0.75
CA PHE A 102 1.76 -15.48 -0.50
C PHE A 102 1.60 -16.53 -1.61
N LYS A 103 2.60 -17.40 -1.81
CA LYS A 103 2.56 -18.44 -2.85
C LYS A 103 1.53 -19.53 -2.58
N ASP A 104 1.21 -19.78 -1.31
CA ASP A 104 0.16 -20.72 -0.92
C ASP A 104 -1.23 -20.11 -1.19
N MET A 105 -1.40 -18.82 -0.85
CA MET A 105 -2.62 -18.06 -1.11
C MET A 105 -2.84 -17.79 -2.61
N MET A 106 -1.76 -17.62 -3.37
CA MET A 106 -1.78 -17.28 -4.79
C MET A 106 -0.90 -18.21 -5.63
N PRO A 107 -1.31 -19.48 -5.85
CA PRO A 107 -0.47 -20.49 -6.49
C PRO A 107 -0.03 -20.16 -7.93
N SER A 108 -0.76 -19.28 -8.62
CA SER A 108 -0.38 -18.79 -9.95
C SER A 108 0.98 -18.08 -9.95
N TYR A 109 1.44 -17.57 -8.80
CA TYR A 109 2.71 -16.84 -8.65
C TYR A 109 3.84 -17.70 -8.09
N LYS A 110 3.68 -19.02 -8.00
CA LYS A 110 4.68 -19.91 -7.36
C LYS A 110 6.10 -19.81 -7.96
N ASN A 111 6.19 -19.50 -9.26
CA ASN A 111 7.44 -19.40 -10.00
C ASN A 111 8.01 -17.97 -10.00
N ASN A 112 7.27 -16.99 -9.49
CA ASN A 112 7.69 -15.60 -9.42
C ASN A 112 8.63 -15.37 -8.23
N ARG A 113 9.54 -14.42 -8.39
CA ARG A 113 10.32 -13.82 -7.32
C ARG A 113 9.43 -12.81 -6.60
N ILE A 114 9.00 -13.15 -5.39
CA ILE A 114 8.09 -12.30 -4.62
C ILE A 114 8.91 -11.32 -3.81
N ILE A 115 8.59 -10.04 -3.97
CA ILE A 115 9.24 -8.92 -3.30
C ILE A 115 8.17 -8.18 -2.51
N GLY A 116 8.48 -7.84 -1.26
CA GLY A 116 7.58 -7.06 -0.41
C GLY A 116 7.90 -5.58 -0.45
N ALA A 117 6.88 -4.74 -0.38
CA ALA A 117 6.99 -3.31 -0.19
C ALA A 117 5.92 -2.80 0.77
N VAL A 118 6.23 -1.74 1.51
CA VAL A 118 5.25 -0.98 2.28
C VAL A 118 5.20 0.45 1.77
N ALA A 119 4.00 0.98 1.62
CA ALA A 119 3.76 2.36 1.25
C ALA A 119 3.01 3.09 2.37
N TYR A 120 3.39 4.33 2.66
CA TYR A 120 2.77 5.06 3.76
C TYR A 120 2.80 6.57 3.65
N LEU A 121 1.91 7.24 4.39
CA LEU A 121 1.91 8.71 4.52
C LEU A 121 2.74 9.17 5.73
N GLU A 122 2.44 8.64 6.91
CA GLU A 122 3.15 8.88 8.17
C GLU A 122 3.74 7.59 8.73
N ALA A 123 4.78 7.68 9.55
CA ALA A 123 5.41 6.51 10.18
C ALA A 123 5.69 6.76 11.66
N VAL A 124 5.41 5.77 12.49
CA VAL A 124 5.86 5.73 13.88
C VAL A 124 7.37 5.49 13.91
N SER A 125 8.04 6.05 14.93
CA SER A 125 9.48 5.90 15.11
C SER A 125 9.92 4.43 15.01
N GLY A 126 10.96 4.19 14.20
CA GLY A 126 11.53 2.86 13.98
C GLY A 126 10.83 2.00 12.93
N ALA A 127 9.61 2.33 12.49
CA ALA A 127 8.88 1.53 11.51
C ALA A 127 9.62 1.45 10.16
N GLN A 128 10.07 2.59 9.62
CA GLN A 128 10.82 2.63 8.35
C GLN A 128 12.08 1.77 8.39
N SER A 129 12.87 1.90 9.46
CA SER A 129 14.12 1.12 9.62
C SER A 129 13.83 -0.37 9.77
N LEU A 130 12.75 -0.75 10.46
CA LEU A 130 12.34 -2.14 10.58
C LEU A 130 11.90 -2.71 9.23
N ALA A 131 11.12 -1.97 8.44
CA ALA A 131 10.69 -2.42 7.11
C ALA A 131 11.89 -2.68 6.18
N GLU A 132 12.82 -1.73 6.12
CA GLU A 132 14.05 -1.87 5.34
C GLU A 132 14.91 -3.05 5.82
N LYS A 133 15.14 -3.18 7.14
CA LYS A 133 15.91 -4.31 7.70
C LYS A 133 15.25 -5.67 7.47
N SER A 134 13.92 -5.69 7.37
CA SER A 134 13.15 -6.88 7.01
C SER A 134 13.21 -7.23 5.51
N GLY A 135 13.90 -6.41 4.70
CA GLY A 135 14.07 -6.63 3.27
C GLY A 135 12.91 -6.13 2.41
N LEU A 136 12.13 -5.16 2.91
CA LEU A 136 11.01 -4.55 2.19
C LEU A 136 11.43 -3.25 1.52
N TYR A 137 10.91 -2.99 0.31
CA TYR A 137 10.94 -1.63 -0.20
C TYR A 137 10.07 -0.72 0.68
N VAL A 138 10.56 0.49 0.94
CA VAL A 138 9.91 1.47 1.80
C VAL A 138 9.54 2.66 0.92
N ILE A 139 8.24 2.85 0.70
CA ILE A 139 7.68 3.86 -0.18
C ILE A 139 6.99 4.93 0.67
N LYS A 140 7.47 6.16 0.61
CA LYS A 140 6.82 7.29 1.26
C LYS A 140 5.94 8.01 0.24
N ALA A 141 4.64 8.07 0.51
CA ALA A 141 3.73 8.97 -0.18
C ALA A 141 4.11 10.42 0.17
N THR A 142 4.26 11.24 -0.86
CA THR A 142 4.52 12.67 -0.77
C THR A 142 3.30 13.42 -1.27
N GLY A 143 3.18 14.72 -0.98
CA GLY A 143 1.93 15.47 -1.21
C GLY A 143 1.33 15.38 -2.63
N SER A 144 2.13 15.04 -3.65
CA SER A 144 1.65 14.84 -5.03
C SER A 144 2.09 13.52 -5.67
N SER A 145 2.84 12.65 -4.98
CA SER A 145 3.41 11.43 -5.57
C SER A 145 3.90 10.42 -4.51
N ALA A 146 4.89 9.60 -4.84
CA ALA A 146 5.55 8.67 -3.95
C ALA A 146 7.04 8.53 -4.28
N SER A 147 7.85 8.13 -3.30
CA SER A 147 9.29 7.88 -3.45
C SER A 147 9.73 6.65 -2.66
N ILE A 148 10.60 5.82 -3.25
CA ILE A 148 11.33 4.78 -2.52
C ILE A 148 12.44 5.45 -1.72
N ILE A 149 12.53 5.16 -0.42
CA ILE A 149 13.45 5.83 0.51
C ILE A 149 14.47 4.89 1.16
N ASN A 150 14.54 3.63 0.72
CA ASN A 150 15.58 2.70 1.16
C ASN A 150 16.98 3.27 0.87
N SER A 151 17.98 2.83 1.65
CA SER A 151 19.39 3.11 1.38
C SER A 151 19.83 2.65 -0.02
N ASP A 152 20.94 3.22 -0.51
CA ASP A 152 21.47 2.87 -1.82
C ASP A 152 22.04 1.44 -1.87
N GLU A 153 22.50 0.92 -0.74
CA GLU A 153 22.99 -0.45 -0.58
C GLU A 153 21.88 -1.48 -0.38
N PHE A 154 20.61 -1.03 -0.30
CA PHE A 154 19.48 -1.91 -0.05
C PHE A 154 19.25 -2.92 -1.18
N SER A 155 19.01 -4.17 -0.78
CA SER A 155 18.55 -5.24 -1.67
C SER A 155 17.32 -5.92 -1.07
N PRO A 156 16.23 -6.09 -1.83
CA PRO A 156 15.00 -6.68 -1.30
C PRO A 156 15.18 -8.17 -1.00
N LYS A 157 14.52 -8.62 0.06
CA LYS A 157 14.38 -10.05 0.35
C LYS A 157 13.37 -10.68 -0.62
N LEU A 158 13.67 -11.89 -1.06
CA LEU A 158 12.72 -12.72 -1.80
C LEU A 158 11.91 -13.62 -0.86
N TRP A 159 10.62 -13.73 -1.11
CA TRP A 159 9.65 -14.51 -0.32
C TRP A 159 9.17 -15.77 -1.05
#